data_AF-A0A9D6R9U3-F1
#
_entry.id   AF-A0A9D6R9U3-F1
#
_cell.length_a   1.000
_cell.length_b   1.000
_cell.length_c   1.000
_cell.angle_alpha   90.00
_cell.angle_beta   90.00
_cell.angle_gamma   90.00
#
_symmetry.space_group_name_H-M   'P 1'
#
loop_
_entity.id
_entity.type
_entity.pdbx_description
1 polymer ?
#
loop_
_entity_poly.entity_id
_entity_poly.type
_entity_poly.pdbx_seq_one_letter_code
_entity_poly.pdbx_strand_id
1 'polypeptide(L)'
;MSGYGAEPALHRVALRDATLATALVVAAVWAGSRAGRDLDPALLGYLGATIVATFALTWRVSAFWRRLPSAFYGRALLTALRDPWRARTVFHAAAIDLGTQRFIAARSRTRWLAHLALSLGTLTSFAITVPLVFGWIHFAADGQDHYRPVVLGIVLGRFALDGGAAWLAFHALALAGGAVAFGATYFLTARLRRRALPGVTDPGHVLPLALLLFVALSGLALPASRNHAELFPAVSLLHEAAVVVLLVGLPFSKLAHVLIRPLQLGARVVRASTEWSACGMCGARLAPSVQVAAVQALLAARGARLAGHLQQCPPCRRRSTAAAQARLLGARFHPDLVDTSPQARVPDARPYTFGKVA
;
A
#
# COMPACT_ATOMS: atom_id res chain seq x y z
N MET A 1 -23.63 7.23 -25.29
CA MET A 1 -22.40 6.71 -25.94
C MET A 1 -21.25 7.68 -25.67
N SER A 2 -20.26 7.33 -24.83
CA SER A 2 -18.92 7.98 -24.69
C SER A 2 -18.09 7.43 -23.50
N GLY A 3 -18.41 6.25 -22.95
CA GLY A 3 -17.61 5.66 -21.85
C GLY A 3 -16.36 4.91 -22.32
N TYR A 4 -16.33 4.46 -23.57
CA TYR A 4 -15.30 3.56 -24.10
C TYR A 4 -14.05 4.25 -24.67
N GLY A 5 -14.06 5.58 -24.87
CA GLY A 5 -12.90 6.30 -25.43
C GLY A 5 -11.75 6.53 -24.42
N ALA A 6 -12.06 6.63 -23.13
CA ALA A 6 -11.08 6.94 -22.09
C ALA A 6 -10.30 5.71 -21.57
N GLU A 7 -10.92 4.52 -21.60
CA GLU A 7 -10.29 3.25 -21.20
C GLU A 7 -9.04 2.89 -22.05
N PRO A 8 -9.07 2.92 -23.40
CA PRO A 8 -7.90 2.57 -24.20
C PRO A 8 -6.75 3.58 -24.05
N ALA A 9 -7.05 4.86 -23.82
CA ALA A 9 -6.03 5.87 -23.54
C ALA A 9 -5.35 5.65 -22.17
N LEU A 10 -6.14 5.30 -21.14
CA LEU A 10 -5.63 4.94 -19.81
C LEU A 10 -4.65 3.75 -19.90
N HIS A 11 -5.03 2.70 -20.63
CA HIS A 11 -4.21 1.50 -20.79
C HIS A 11 -2.89 1.79 -21.53
N ARG A 12 -2.92 2.63 -22.58
CA ARG A 12 -1.68 3.05 -23.27
C ARG A 12 -0.72 3.78 -22.36
N VAL A 13 -1.22 4.70 -21.53
CA VAL A 13 -0.38 5.43 -20.58
C VAL A 13 0.16 4.50 -19.48
N ALA A 14 -0.68 3.61 -18.95
CA ALA A 14 -0.25 2.62 -17.96
C ALA A 14 0.82 1.67 -18.51
N LEU A 15 0.69 1.26 -19.77
CA LEU A 15 1.68 0.43 -20.47
C LEU A 15 3.00 1.18 -20.63
N ARG A 16 2.96 2.43 -21.10
CA ARG A 16 4.14 3.28 -21.22
C ARG A 16 4.87 3.43 -19.89
N ASP A 17 4.14 3.74 -18.82
CA ASP A 17 4.74 3.91 -17.50
C ASP A 17 5.39 2.59 -17.01
N ALA A 18 4.75 1.45 -17.26
CA ALA A 18 5.29 0.13 -16.93
C ALA A 18 6.57 -0.18 -17.71
N THR A 19 6.58 0.04 -19.02
CA THR A 19 7.77 -0.15 -19.87
C THR A 19 8.92 0.74 -19.41
N LEU A 20 8.65 2.02 -19.12
CA LEU A 20 9.67 2.95 -18.64
C LEU A 20 10.24 2.53 -17.28
N ALA A 21 9.38 2.15 -16.32
CA ALA A 21 9.84 1.70 -15.01
C ALA A 21 10.66 0.41 -15.09
N THR A 22 10.25 -0.54 -15.93
CA THR A 22 11.02 -1.78 -16.17
C THR A 22 12.35 -1.48 -16.83
N ALA A 23 12.39 -0.59 -17.83
CA ALA A 23 13.65 -0.18 -18.47
C ALA A 23 14.60 0.51 -17.48
N LEU A 24 14.07 1.35 -16.58
CA LEU A 24 14.85 1.97 -15.51
C LEU A 24 15.40 0.93 -14.52
N VAL A 25 14.61 -0.08 -14.13
CA VAL A 25 15.11 -1.17 -13.27
C VAL A 25 16.22 -1.96 -13.97
N VAL A 26 16.04 -2.32 -15.25
CA VAL A 26 17.08 -3.02 -16.02
C VAL A 26 18.35 -2.18 -16.12
N ALA A 27 18.23 -0.88 -16.40
CA ALA A 27 19.37 0.04 -16.44
C ALA A 27 20.06 0.17 -15.06
N ALA A 28 19.28 0.19 -13.98
CA ALA A 28 19.80 0.29 -12.61
C ALA A 28 20.54 -0.98 -12.18
N VAL A 29 20.04 -2.16 -12.56
CA VAL A 29 20.74 -3.44 -12.39
C VAL A 29 22.03 -3.43 -13.19
N TRP A 30 21.97 -3.08 -14.48
CA TRP A 30 23.15 -3.05 -15.35
C TRP A 30 24.24 -2.10 -14.83
N ALA A 31 23.86 -0.89 -14.42
CA ALA A 31 24.80 0.10 -13.90
C ALA A 31 25.41 -0.32 -12.56
N GLY A 32 24.58 -0.79 -11.62
CA GLY A 32 25.06 -1.13 -10.28
C GLY A 32 25.82 -2.46 -10.17
N SER A 33 25.57 -3.40 -11.09
CA SER A 33 26.29 -4.69 -11.16
C SER A 33 27.55 -4.66 -12.04
N ARG A 34 28.02 -3.45 -12.43
CA ARG A 34 29.15 -3.24 -13.34
C ARG A 34 29.00 -4.01 -14.66
N ALA A 35 27.87 -3.81 -15.33
CA ALA A 35 27.46 -4.50 -16.56
C ALA A 35 27.28 -6.02 -16.38
N GLY A 36 26.72 -6.44 -15.23
CA GLY A 36 26.38 -7.83 -14.94
C GLY A 36 27.49 -8.68 -14.32
N ARG A 37 28.68 -8.12 -14.10
CA ARG A 37 29.83 -8.85 -13.53
C ARG A 37 29.63 -9.25 -12.07
N ASP A 38 28.86 -8.45 -11.34
CA ASP A 38 28.62 -8.65 -9.91
C ASP A 38 27.27 -9.37 -9.65
N LEU A 39 26.65 -9.93 -10.69
CA LEU A 39 25.43 -10.73 -10.55
C LEU A 39 25.77 -12.14 -10.09
N ASP A 40 25.10 -12.57 -9.02
CA ASP A 40 25.16 -13.95 -8.56
C ASP A 40 24.23 -14.83 -9.43
N PRO A 41 24.73 -15.90 -10.07
CA PRO A 41 23.91 -16.84 -10.83
C PRO A 41 22.75 -17.44 -10.02
N ALA A 42 22.94 -17.65 -8.72
CA ALA A 42 21.90 -18.18 -7.83
C ALA A 42 20.73 -17.19 -7.61
N LEU A 43 20.92 -15.91 -7.95
CA LEU A 43 19.90 -14.87 -7.77
C LEU A 43 19.15 -14.53 -9.07
N LEU A 44 19.47 -15.17 -10.20
CA LEU A 44 18.91 -14.80 -11.50
C LEU A 44 17.39 -15.03 -11.61
N GLY A 45 16.85 -16.09 -10.99
CA GLY A 45 15.40 -16.30 -10.99
C GLY A 45 14.66 -15.22 -10.19
N TYR A 46 15.22 -14.78 -9.06
CA TYR A 46 14.72 -13.63 -8.30
C TYR A 46 14.77 -12.32 -9.10
N LEU A 47 15.84 -12.11 -9.88
CA LEU A 47 15.99 -10.94 -10.75
C LEU A 47 14.90 -10.94 -11.84
N GLY A 48 14.71 -12.07 -12.53
CA GLY A 48 13.66 -12.23 -13.54
C GLY A 48 12.27 -11.95 -12.96
N ALA A 49 11.96 -12.52 -11.79
CA ALA A 49 10.71 -12.27 -11.09
C ALA A 49 10.54 -10.79 -10.68
N THR A 50 11.62 -10.13 -10.25
CA THR A 50 11.59 -8.71 -9.88
C THR A 50 11.30 -7.81 -11.09
N ILE A 51 11.85 -8.12 -12.26
CA ILE A 51 11.58 -7.38 -13.51
C ILE A 51 10.10 -7.53 -13.92
N VAL A 52 9.58 -8.77 -13.91
CA VAL A 52 8.17 -9.05 -14.23
C VAL A 52 7.23 -8.39 -13.23
N ALA A 53 7.53 -8.51 -11.93
CA ALA A 53 6.76 -7.87 -10.87
C ALA A 53 6.77 -6.34 -11.02
N THR A 54 7.91 -5.74 -11.33
CA THR A 54 8.02 -4.28 -11.58
C THR A 54 7.09 -3.83 -12.69
N PHE A 55 7.08 -4.56 -13.82
CA PHE A 55 6.20 -4.24 -14.95
C PHE A 55 4.73 -4.31 -14.53
N ALA A 56 4.32 -5.45 -13.97
CA ALA A 56 2.93 -5.71 -13.62
C ALA A 56 2.40 -4.79 -12.51
N LEU A 57 3.23 -4.51 -11.50
CA LEU A 57 2.91 -3.58 -10.42
C LEU A 57 2.78 -2.16 -10.94
N THR A 58 3.74 -1.69 -11.75
CA THR A 58 3.70 -0.34 -12.31
C THR A 58 2.48 -0.14 -13.20
N TRP A 59 2.19 -1.12 -14.07
CA TRP A 59 1.00 -1.08 -14.92
C TRP A 59 -0.28 -0.96 -14.07
N ARG A 60 -0.43 -1.83 -13.07
CA ARG A 60 -1.62 -1.85 -12.21
C ARG A 60 -1.76 -0.56 -11.40
N VAL A 61 -0.67 -0.07 -10.82
CA VAL A 61 -0.65 1.14 -10.00
C VAL A 61 -0.93 2.36 -10.88
N SER A 62 -0.30 2.49 -12.06
CA SER A 62 -0.57 3.59 -12.99
C SER A 62 -2.02 3.59 -13.45
N ALA A 63 -2.55 2.42 -13.85
CA ALA A 63 -3.96 2.28 -14.21
C ALA A 63 -4.89 2.64 -13.04
N PHE A 64 -4.56 2.25 -11.80
CA PHE A 64 -5.34 2.56 -10.61
C PHE A 64 -5.34 4.05 -10.29
N TRP A 65 -4.18 4.69 -10.29
CA TRP A 65 -4.03 6.10 -9.88
C TRP A 65 -4.67 7.06 -10.87
N ARG A 66 -4.80 6.66 -12.14
CA ARG A 66 -5.35 7.51 -13.20
C ARG A 66 -6.87 7.37 -13.37
N ARG A 67 -7.54 6.45 -12.65
CA ARG A 67 -9.01 6.39 -12.64
C ARG A 67 -9.58 7.68 -12.03
N LEU A 68 -10.67 8.21 -12.58
CA LEU A 68 -11.28 9.44 -12.07
C LEU A 68 -11.50 9.46 -10.53
N PRO A 69 -11.92 8.36 -9.85
CA PRO A 69 -12.11 8.36 -8.40
C PRO A 69 -10.84 8.53 -7.55
N SER A 70 -9.67 8.26 -8.12
CA SER A 70 -8.37 8.27 -7.45
C SER A 70 -7.44 9.35 -7.98
N ALA A 71 -7.61 9.79 -9.23
CA ALA A 71 -6.71 10.70 -9.93
C ALA A 71 -6.53 12.04 -9.23
N PHE A 72 -7.57 12.59 -8.61
CA PHE A 72 -7.43 13.86 -7.92
C PHE A 72 -6.60 13.76 -6.63
N TYR A 73 -6.63 12.62 -5.93
CA TYR A 73 -5.74 12.38 -4.79
C TYR A 73 -4.28 12.25 -5.23
N GLY A 74 -4.04 11.55 -6.35
CA GLY A 74 -2.71 11.41 -6.93
C GLY A 74 -2.14 12.76 -7.38
N ARG A 75 -2.95 13.57 -8.06
CA ARG A 75 -2.56 14.95 -8.44
C ARG A 75 -2.27 15.82 -7.23
N ALA A 76 -3.12 15.79 -6.21
CA ALA A 76 -2.90 16.55 -4.97
C ALA A 76 -1.59 16.14 -4.28
N LEU A 77 -1.29 14.84 -4.23
CA LEU A 77 -0.03 14.33 -3.70
C LEU A 77 1.16 14.81 -4.53
N LEU A 78 1.12 14.66 -5.86
CA LEU A 78 2.19 15.11 -6.75
C LEU A 78 2.45 16.62 -6.64
N THR A 79 1.40 17.43 -6.54
CA THR A 79 1.53 18.88 -6.34
C THR A 79 2.15 19.19 -4.97
N ALA A 80 1.77 18.46 -3.91
CA ALA A 80 2.37 18.63 -2.59
C ALA A 80 3.86 18.24 -2.57
N LEU A 81 4.26 17.24 -3.35
CA LEU A 81 5.65 16.79 -3.45
C LEU A 81 6.55 17.75 -4.25
N ARG A 82 5.99 18.67 -5.04
CA ARG A 82 6.75 19.69 -5.77
C ARG A 82 7.24 20.83 -4.87
N ASP A 83 6.59 21.05 -3.74
CA ASP A 83 7.00 22.02 -2.74
C ASP A 83 7.83 21.31 -1.67
N PRO A 84 9.12 21.64 -1.48
CA PRO A 84 10.01 20.92 -0.58
C PRO A 84 9.55 20.95 0.88
N TRP A 85 8.89 22.04 1.32
CA TRP A 85 8.41 22.15 2.69
C TRP A 85 7.22 21.20 2.91
N ARG A 86 6.24 21.24 2.01
CA ARG A 86 5.08 20.33 2.05
C ARG A 86 5.49 18.88 1.86
N ALA A 87 6.45 18.61 0.98
CA ALA A 87 7.02 17.28 0.79
C ALA A 87 7.61 16.75 2.09
N ARG A 88 8.44 17.54 2.80
CA ARG A 88 9.00 17.16 4.10
C ARG A 88 7.91 16.82 5.12
N THR A 89 6.86 17.62 5.21
CA THR A 89 5.73 17.34 6.11
C THR A 89 5.00 16.04 5.75
N VAL A 90 4.76 15.80 4.46
CA VAL A 90 4.14 14.57 3.96
C VAL A 90 5.01 13.35 4.25
N PHE A 91 6.31 13.41 3.98
CA PHE A 91 7.25 12.32 4.25
C PHE A 91 7.40 12.04 5.75
N HIS A 92 7.51 13.07 6.58
CA HIS A 92 7.59 12.92 8.03
C HIS A 92 6.31 12.26 8.58
N ALA A 93 5.13 12.72 8.14
CA ALA A 93 3.87 12.10 8.52
C ALA A 93 3.76 10.64 8.06
N ALA A 94 4.23 10.34 6.85
CA ALA A 94 4.26 8.98 6.31
C ALA A 94 5.19 8.06 7.12
N ALA A 95 6.39 8.55 7.47
CA ALA A 95 7.38 7.79 8.24
C ALA A 95 6.86 7.46 9.65
N ILE A 96 6.28 8.45 10.34
CA ILE A 96 5.67 8.24 11.66
C ILE A 96 4.54 7.21 11.56
N ASP A 97 3.65 7.31 10.58
CA ASP A 97 2.55 6.37 10.45
C ASP A 97 2.99 4.96 10.05
N LEU A 98 4.02 4.85 9.22
CA LEU A 98 4.57 3.57 8.80
C LEU A 98 5.28 2.86 9.96
N GLY A 99 6.05 3.60 10.77
CA GLY A 99 6.80 3.05 11.91
C GLY A 99 5.96 2.83 13.16
N THR A 100 5.07 3.77 13.51
CA THR A 100 4.32 3.68 14.78
C THR A 100 2.98 2.98 14.64
N GLN A 101 2.36 3.03 13.46
CA GLN A 101 1.08 2.36 13.15
C GLN A 101 0.02 2.51 14.26
N ARG A 102 -0.02 3.68 14.92
CA ARG A 102 -0.75 3.93 16.19
C ARG A 102 -2.25 3.60 16.10
N PHE A 103 -2.82 3.69 14.90
CA PHE A 103 -4.21 3.32 14.65
C PHE A 103 -4.53 1.86 15.01
N ILE A 104 -3.56 0.94 14.90
CA ILE A 104 -3.74 -0.47 15.28
C ILE A 104 -3.58 -0.65 16.79
N ALA A 105 -2.60 0.05 17.38
CA ALA A 105 -2.32 -0.02 18.83
C ALA A 105 -3.54 0.40 19.66
N ALA A 106 -4.30 1.40 19.21
CA ALA A 106 -5.53 1.85 19.86
C ALA A 106 -6.67 0.81 19.88
N ARG A 107 -6.58 -0.25 19.05
CA ARG A 107 -7.58 -1.34 19.01
C ARG A 107 -7.08 -2.62 19.68
N SER A 108 -5.81 -2.98 19.54
CA SER A 108 -5.21 -4.17 20.16
C SER A 108 -3.68 -4.16 20.07
N ARG A 109 -3.01 -4.30 21.21
CA ARG A 109 -1.53 -4.38 21.30
C ARG A 109 -0.96 -5.61 20.60
N THR A 110 -1.62 -6.77 20.72
CA THR A 110 -1.17 -8.01 20.08
C THR A 110 -1.26 -7.92 18.56
N ARG A 111 -2.36 -7.38 18.03
CA ARG A 111 -2.51 -7.12 16.58
C ARG A 111 -1.50 -6.10 16.08
N TRP A 112 -1.18 -5.09 16.89
CA TRP A 112 -0.18 -4.08 16.56
C TRP A 112 1.21 -4.69 16.46
N LEU A 113 1.66 -5.46 17.47
CA LEU A 113 2.96 -6.11 17.46
C LEU A 113 3.10 -7.09 16.27
N ALA A 114 2.07 -7.92 16.03
CA ALA A 114 2.08 -8.84 14.89
C ALA A 114 2.13 -8.12 13.54
N HIS A 115 1.44 -6.98 13.40
CA HIS A 115 1.48 -6.16 12.18
C HIS A 115 2.82 -5.45 12.01
N LEU A 116 3.39 -4.94 13.10
CA LEU A 116 4.71 -4.31 13.11
C LEU A 116 5.78 -5.32 12.68
N ALA A 117 5.79 -6.52 13.28
CA ALA A 117 6.70 -7.60 12.90
C ALA A 117 6.54 -8.00 11.42
N LEU A 118 5.31 -8.18 10.94
CA LEU A 118 5.05 -8.53 9.55
C LEU A 118 5.49 -7.43 8.57
N SER A 119 5.16 -6.18 8.86
CA SER A 119 5.48 -5.04 7.98
C SER A 119 6.96 -4.69 7.99
N LEU A 120 7.58 -4.59 9.17
CA LEU A 120 9.01 -4.29 9.28
C LEU A 120 9.84 -5.47 8.76
N GLY A 121 9.48 -6.71 9.10
CA GLY A 121 10.16 -7.90 8.58
C GLY A 121 10.14 -7.94 7.05
N THR A 122 8.97 -7.77 6.42
CA THR A 122 8.89 -7.76 4.94
C THR A 122 9.65 -6.60 4.30
N LEU A 123 9.55 -5.39 4.85
CA LEU A 123 10.29 -4.23 4.35
C LEU A 123 11.81 -4.42 4.48
N THR A 124 12.28 -4.93 5.62
CA THR A 124 13.70 -5.24 5.84
C THR A 124 14.19 -6.33 4.89
N SER A 125 13.41 -7.39 4.67
CA SER A 125 13.74 -8.42 3.69
C SER A 125 13.95 -7.80 2.30
N PHE A 126 13.01 -7.00 1.79
CA PHE A 126 13.16 -6.33 0.50
C PHE A 126 14.33 -5.34 0.45
N ALA A 127 14.57 -4.60 1.54
CA ALA A 127 15.67 -3.64 1.63
C ALA A 127 17.05 -4.32 1.53
N ILE A 128 17.15 -5.58 1.97
CA ILE A 128 18.38 -6.39 1.88
C ILE A 128 18.44 -7.14 0.55
N THR A 129 17.36 -7.80 0.12
CA THR A 129 17.38 -8.69 -1.04
C THR A 129 17.39 -7.95 -2.36
N VAL A 130 16.76 -6.77 -2.49
CA VAL A 130 16.77 -6.02 -3.75
C VAL A 130 18.20 -5.61 -4.15
N PRO A 131 19.02 -5.00 -3.26
CA PRO A 131 20.42 -4.71 -3.60
C PRO A 131 21.25 -5.96 -3.91
N LEU A 132 21.02 -7.09 -3.22
CA LEU A 132 21.71 -8.36 -3.51
C LEU A 132 21.37 -8.87 -4.90
N VAL A 133 20.07 -8.95 -5.23
CA VAL A 133 19.57 -9.43 -6.52
C VAL A 133 20.01 -8.52 -7.67
N PHE A 134 20.16 -7.21 -7.41
CA PHE A 134 20.64 -6.25 -8.41
C PHE A 134 22.16 -6.28 -8.59
N GLY A 135 22.89 -7.07 -7.80
CA GLY A 135 24.35 -7.07 -7.77
C GLY A 135 24.95 -5.77 -7.21
N TRP A 136 24.14 -4.96 -6.52
CA TRP A 136 24.59 -3.71 -5.92
C TRP A 136 25.40 -3.95 -4.66
N ILE A 137 25.12 -5.03 -3.94
CA ILE A 137 25.90 -5.42 -2.77
C ILE A 137 26.33 -6.88 -2.92
N HIS A 138 27.58 -7.16 -2.59
CA HIS A 138 28.10 -8.52 -2.43
C HIS A 138 29.23 -8.54 -1.40
N PHE A 139 29.57 -9.74 -0.93
CA PHE A 139 30.64 -9.94 0.04
C PHE A 139 31.76 -10.74 -0.61
N ALA A 140 32.96 -10.17 -0.65
CA ALA A 140 34.16 -10.85 -1.11
C ALA A 140 34.95 -11.36 0.11
N ALA A 141 35.37 -12.62 0.08
CA ALA A 141 36.25 -13.18 1.08
C ALA A 141 37.63 -12.47 1.04
N ASP A 142 38.17 -12.13 2.21
CA ASP A 142 39.47 -11.49 2.37
C ASP A 142 40.33 -12.27 3.38
N GLY A 143 40.91 -13.38 2.89
CA GLY A 143 41.58 -14.35 3.75
C GLY A 143 40.59 -15.26 4.47
N GLN A 144 41.00 -15.80 5.61
CA GLN A 144 40.18 -16.75 6.40
C GLN A 144 39.24 -16.05 7.39
N ASP A 145 39.61 -14.86 7.88
CA ASP A 145 38.94 -14.24 9.05
C ASP A 145 38.15 -12.96 8.74
N HIS A 146 38.19 -12.48 7.49
CA HIS A 146 37.58 -11.20 7.12
C HIS A 146 36.73 -11.29 5.85
N TYR A 147 35.68 -10.45 5.82
CA TYR A 147 34.91 -10.16 4.61
C TYR A 147 35.04 -8.68 4.22
N ARG A 148 35.03 -8.44 2.90
CA ARG A 148 34.94 -7.12 2.30
C ARG A 148 33.54 -6.91 1.72
N PRO A 149 32.71 -6.04 2.31
CA PRO A 149 31.47 -5.61 1.69
C PRO A 149 31.77 -4.69 0.51
N VAL A 150 31.27 -5.06 -0.66
CA VAL A 150 31.35 -4.28 -1.88
C VAL A 150 29.97 -3.71 -2.16
N VAL A 151 29.89 -2.39 -2.32
CA VAL A 151 28.65 -1.67 -2.64
C VAL A 151 28.86 -0.86 -3.91
N LEU A 152 28.09 -1.16 -4.96
CA LEU A 152 28.19 -0.54 -6.28
C LEU A 152 29.62 -0.57 -6.84
N GLY A 153 30.32 -1.69 -6.63
CA GLY A 153 31.72 -1.86 -7.03
C GLY A 153 32.76 -1.21 -6.12
N ILE A 154 32.34 -0.50 -5.06
CA ILE A 154 33.23 0.18 -4.11
C ILE A 154 33.38 -0.70 -2.86
N VAL A 155 34.62 -1.02 -2.49
CA VAL A 155 34.93 -1.71 -1.23
C VAL A 155 34.76 -0.73 -0.08
N LEU A 156 33.81 -0.98 0.82
CA LEU A 156 33.53 -0.06 1.95
C LEU A 156 34.42 -0.28 3.17
N GLY A 157 35.16 -1.40 3.20
CA GLY A 157 36.08 -1.72 4.28
C GLY A 157 36.29 -3.22 4.44
N ARG A 158 36.72 -3.62 5.63
CA ARG A 158 36.84 -5.01 6.07
C ARG A 158 36.22 -5.16 7.45
N PHE A 159 35.53 -6.27 7.71
CA PHE A 159 35.07 -6.61 9.05
C PHE A 159 35.41 -8.07 9.38
N ALA A 160 35.74 -8.32 10.65
CA ALA A 160 36.07 -9.65 11.15
C ALA A 160 34.82 -10.52 11.29
N LEU A 161 34.97 -11.83 11.01
CA LEU A 161 33.90 -12.83 11.12
C LEU A 161 33.26 -12.89 12.51
N ASP A 162 34.07 -12.70 13.55
CA ASP A 162 33.63 -12.81 14.95
C ASP A 162 33.00 -11.50 15.48
N GLY A 163 32.93 -10.46 14.63
CA GLY A 163 32.39 -9.16 15.02
C GLY A 163 30.86 -9.09 14.97
N GLY A 164 30.26 -8.22 15.79
CA GLY A 164 28.82 -7.97 15.78
C GLY A 164 28.28 -7.51 14.42
N ALA A 165 29.10 -6.82 13.61
CA ALA A 165 28.73 -6.42 12.26
C ALA A 165 28.57 -7.62 11.31
N ALA A 166 29.48 -8.60 11.37
CA ALA A 166 29.35 -9.85 10.62
C ALA A 166 28.12 -10.63 11.07
N TRP A 167 27.93 -10.76 12.38
CA TRP A 167 26.76 -11.43 12.94
C TRP A 167 25.46 -10.82 12.39
N LEU A 168 25.33 -9.49 12.42
CA LEU A 168 24.16 -8.82 11.91
C LEU A 168 24.02 -9.01 10.39
N ALA A 169 25.09 -8.84 9.61
CA ALA A 169 25.05 -9.01 8.16
C ALA A 169 24.56 -10.40 7.74
N PHE A 170 25.01 -11.46 8.42
CA PHE A 170 24.63 -12.84 8.11
C PHE A 170 23.30 -13.29 8.74
N HIS A 171 22.82 -12.61 9.79
CA HIS A 171 21.55 -12.97 10.46
C HIS A 171 20.40 -12.00 10.19
N ALA A 172 20.63 -10.83 9.59
CA ALA A 172 19.59 -9.82 9.38
C ALA A 172 18.40 -10.36 8.58
N LEU A 173 18.66 -11.16 7.53
CA LEU A 173 17.59 -11.75 6.72
C LEU A 173 16.83 -12.85 7.49
N ALA A 174 17.52 -13.61 8.35
CA ALA A 174 16.89 -14.59 9.23
C ALA A 174 16.01 -13.91 10.30
N LEU A 175 16.48 -12.82 10.92
CA LEU A 175 15.69 -12.02 11.86
C LEU A 175 14.44 -11.43 11.19
N ALA A 176 14.60 -10.89 9.98
CA ALA A 176 13.48 -10.40 9.18
C ALA A 176 12.49 -11.54 8.86
N GLY A 177 12.98 -12.70 8.43
CA GLY A 177 12.17 -13.90 8.19
C GLY A 177 11.42 -14.37 9.44
N GLY A 178 12.06 -14.37 10.60
CA GLY A 178 11.43 -14.68 11.89
C GLY A 178 10.30 -13.72 12.25
N ALA A 179 10.51 -12.41 12.05
CA ALA A 179 9.48 -11.40 12.27
C ALA A 179 8.27 -11.57 11.31
N VAL A 180 8.53 -11.88 10.04
CA VAL A 180 7.49 -12.19 9.05
C VAL A 180 6.73 -13.45 9.44
N ALA A 181 7.42 -14.53 9.80
CA ALA A 181 6.82 -15.79 10.22
C ALA A 181 5.90 -15.60 11.44
N PHE A 182 6.37 -14.86 12.46
CA PHE A 182 5.57 -14.53 13.64
C PHE A 182 4.29 -13.76 13.26
N GLY A 183 4.42 -12.68 12.51
CA GLY A 183 3.28 -11.84 12.13
C GLY A 183 2.29 -12.55 11.21
N ALA A 184 2.80 -13.29 10.21
CA ALA A 184 1.99 -14.06 9.27
C ALA A 184 1.23 -15.19 9.99
N THR A 185 1.90 -15.93 10.88
CA THR A 185 1.27 -17.00 11.68
C THR A 185 0.14 -16.45 12.54
N TYR A 186 0.36 -15.31 13.21
CA TYR A 186 -0.67 -14.68 14.03
C TYR A 186 -1.92 -14.30 13.21
N PHE A 187 -1.73 -13.61 12.07
CA PHE A 187 -2.86 -13.17 11.25
C PHE A 187 -3.55 -14.32 10.51
N LEU A 188 -2.80 -15.33 10.08
CA LEU A 188 -3.34 -16.54 9.48
C LEU A 188 -4.20 -17.29 10.50
N THR A 189 -3.69 -17.55 11.70
CA THR A 189 -4.43 -18.20 12.79
C THR A 189 -5.68 -17.40 13.15
N ALA A 190 -5.57 -16.08 13.31
CA ALA A 190 -6.71 -15.22 13.58
C ALA A 190 -7.75 -15.24 12.45
N ARG A 191 -7.34 -15.44 11.20
CA ARG A 191 -8.26 -15.61 10.06
C ARG A 191 -8.95 -16.96 10.09
N LEU A 192 -8.19 -18.03 10.29
CA LEU A 192 -8.70 -19.41 10.32
C LEU A 192 -9.70 -19.60 11.48
N ARG A 193 -9.44 -19.00 12.65
CA ARG A 193 -10.40 -19.03 13.77
C ARG A 193 -11.69 -18.27 13.46
N ARG A 194 -11.63 -17.17 12.71
CA ARG A 194 -12.83 -16.42 12.25
C ARG A 194 -13.59 -17.12 11.12
N ARG A 195 -12.94 -18.04 10.37
CA ARG A 195 -13.55 -18.86 9.32
C ARG A 195 -14.50 -19.94 9.85
N ALA A 196 -14.47 -20.23 11.15
CA ALA A 196 -15.45 -21.11 11.78
C ALA A 196 -16.89 -20.54 11.75
N LEU A 197 -17.10 -19.33 11.22
CA LEU A 197 -18.42 -18.72 10.98
C LEU A 197 -18.81 -18.87 9.49
N PRO A 198 -19.98 -19.48 9.15
CA PRO A 198 -20.38 -19.73 7.76
C PRO A 198 -20.51 -18.46 6.91
N GLY A 199 -19.98 -18.46 5.67
CA GLY A 199 -20.29 -17.49 4.62
C GLY A 199 -19.42 -16.22 4.50
N VAL A 200 -18.32 -16.09 5.26
CA VAL A 200 -17.67 -14.76 5.44
C VAL A 200 -16.33 -14.57 4.71
N THR A 201 -15.70 -15.59 4.09
CA THR A 201 -14.32 -15.41 3.55
C THR A 201 -14.04 -16.02 2.18
N ASP A 202 -13.59 -15.17 1.25
CA ASP A 202 -13.00 -15.51 -0.05
C ASP A 202 -11.55 -16.08 0.11
N PRO A 203 -11.18 -17.18 -0.58
CA PRO A 203 -9.80 -17.69 -0.66
C PRO A 203 -8.73 -16.63 -0.93
N GLY A 204 -9.07 -15.57 -1.68
CA GLY A 204 -8.19 -14.44 -2.01
C GLY A 204 -7.68 -13.63 -0.80
N HIS A 205 -8.17 -13.93 0.41
CA HIS A 205 -7.70 -13.31 1.66
C HIS A 205 -6.71 -14.14 2.47
N VAL A 206 -6.54 -15.43 2.15
CA VAL A 206 -5.67 -16.34 2.92
C VAL A 206 -4.45 -16.76 2.15
N LEU A 207 -4.57 -16.98 0.84
CA LEU A 207 -3.46 -17.40 -0.01
C LEU A 207 -2.22 -16.49 0.12
N PRO A 208 -2.33 -15.14 0.12
CA PRO A 208 -1.14 -14.30 0.25
C PRO A 208 -0.46 -14.39 1.62
N LEU A 209 -1.22 -14.62 2.69
CA LEU A 209 -0.66 -14.80 4.04
C LEU A 209 0.02 -16.16 4.18
N ALA A 210 -0.59 -17.22 3.64
CA ALA A 210 0.01 -18.55 3.62
C ALA A 210 1.30 -18.57 2.80
N LEU A 211 1.30 -17.92 1.63
CA LEU A 211 2.49 -17.78 0.78
C LEU A 211 3.60 -16.98 1.46
N LEU A 212 3.28 -15.85 2.12
CA LEU A 212 4.25 -15.10 2.91
C LEU A 212 4.86 -15.93 4.05
N LEU A 213 4.03 -16.71 4.75
CA LEU A 213 4.51 -17.61 5.79
C LEU A 213 5.41 -18.70 5.20
N PHE A 214 5.03 -19.29 4.06
CA PHE A 214 5.83 -20.30 3.39
C PHE A 214 7.20 -19.78 2.94
N VAL A 215 7.24 -18.58 2.34
CA VAL A 215 8.49 -17.90 1.97
C VAL A 215 9.36 -17.64 3.20
N ALA A 216 8.78 -17.17 4.31
CA ALA A 216 9.53 -16.91 5.53
C ALA A 216 10.10 -18.19 6.15
N LEU A 217 9.31 -19.27 6.24
CA LEU A 217 9.74 -20.54 6.80
C LEU A 217 10.79 -21.24 5.93
N SER A 218 10.60 -21.25 4.61
CA SER A 218 11.61 -21.79 3.68
C SER A 218 12.91 -20.97 3.70
N GLY A 219 12.83 -19.66 3.86
CA GLY A 219 14.02 -18.80 4.01
C GLY A 219 14.77 -19.07 5.32
N LEU A 220 14.04 -19.28 6.42
CA LEU A 220 14.63 -19.69 7.71
C LEU A 220 15.23 -21.10 7.68
N ALA A 221 14.76 -21.96 6.77
CA ALA A 221 15.30 -23.30 6.59
C ALA A 221 16.66 -23.30 5.86
N LEU A 222 16.99 -22.28 5.05
CA LEU A 222 18.26 -22.23 4.31
C LEU A 222 19.50 -22.25 5.22
N PRO A 223 19.62 -21.39 6.25
CA PRO A 223 20.77 -21.47 7.16
C PRO A 223 20.79 -22.79 7.95
N ALA A 224 19.63 -23.37 8.24
CA ALA A 224 19.52 -24.63 8.98
C ALA A 224 19.96 -25.84 8.13
N SER A 225 19.71 -25.82 6.81
CA SER A 225 20.08 -26.89 5.90
C SER A 225 21.48 -26.74 5.29
N ARG A 226 22.21 -25.67 5.56
CA ARG A 226 23.51 -25.34 4.92
C ARG A 226 24.57 -26.46 4.93
N ASN A 227 24.55 -27.32 5.96
CA ASN A 227 25.51 -28.43 6.10
C ASN A 227 25.01 -29.75 5.48
N HIS A 228 23.82 -29.77 4.86
CA HIS A 228 23.21 -30.95 4.27
C HIS A 228 23.23 -30.84 2.75
N ALA A 229 24.18 -31.52 2.11
CA ALA A 229 24.42 -31.42 0.67
C ALA A 229 23.20 -31.77 -0.20
N GLU A 230 22.34 -32.69 0.25
CA GLU A 230 21.14 -33.10 -0.48
C GLU A 230 19.93 -32.20 -0.20
N LEU A 231 19.77 -31.73 1.05
CA LEU A 231 18.61 -30.92 1.46
C LEU A 231 18.75 -29.46 1.03
N PHE A 232 19.96 -28.91 1.03
CA PHE A 232 20.17 -27.50 0.72
C PHE A 232 19.70 -27.11 -0.69
N PRO A 233 20.04 -27.84 -1.78
CA PRO A 233 19.55 -27.53 -3.12
C PRO A 233 18.02 -27.58 -3.22
N ALA A 234 17.39 -28.59 -2.60
CA ALA A 234 15.94 -28.74 -2.61
C ALA A 234 15.23 -27.58 -1.88
N VAL A 235 15.72 -27.21 -0.69
CA VAL A 235 15.18 -26.07 0.08
C VAL A 235 15.42 -24.76 -0.65
N SER A 236 16.58 -24.58 -1.29
CA SER A 236 16.91 -23.39 -2.10
C SER A 236 15.95 -23.22 -3.27
N LEU A 237 15.76 -24.28 -4.07
CA LEU A 237 14.84 -24.25 -5.20
C LEU A 237 13.39 -23.99 -4.76
N LEU A 238 12.96 -24.63 -3.67
CA LEU A 238 11.61 -24.44 -3.11
C LEU A 238 11.39 -23.01 -2.61
N HIS A 239 12.39 -22.45 -1.92
CA HIS A 239 12.35 -21.07 -1.45
C HIS A 239 12.30 -20.09 -2.63
N GLU A 240 13.18 -20.27 -3.62
CA GLU A 240 13.21 -19.46 -4.83
C GLU A 240 11.87 -19.49 -5.57
N ALA A 241 11.34 -20.69 -5.85
CA ALA A 241 10.06 -20.85 -6.51
C ALA A 241 8.93 -20.13 -5.76
N ALA A 242 8.90 -20.23 -4.43
CA ALA A 242 7.90 -19.53 -3.62
C ALA A 242 8.04 -18.01 -3.67
N VAL A 243 9.27 -17.49 -3.68
CA VAL A 243 9.52 -16.05 -3.83
C VAL A 243 9.10 -15.57 -5.23
N VAL A 244 9.41 -16.32 -6.29
CA VAL A 244 8.97 -16.01 -7.65
C VAL A 244 7.44 -15.94 -7.73
N VAL A 245 6.74 -16.95 -7.20
CA VAL A 245 5.27 -16.97 -7.13
C VAL A 245 4.74 -15.78 -6.31
N LEU A 246 5.38 -15.44 -5.19
CA LEU A 246 5.02 -14.29 -4.39
C LEU A 246 5.14 -13.00 -5.21
N LEU A 247 6.30 -12.74 -5.82
CA LEU A 247 6.59 -11.52 -6.58
C LEU A 247 5.66 -11.35 -7.78
N VAL A 248 5.46 -12.39 -8.58
CA VAL A 248 4.56 -12.36 -9.75
C VAL A 248 3.09 -12.25 -9.29
N GLY A 249 2.74 -12.85 -8.15
CA GLY A 249 1.42 -12.76 -7.54
C GLY A 249 1.13 -11.44 -6.82
N LEU A 250 2.14 -10.66 -6.43
CA LEU A 250 1.99 -9.38 -5.71
C LEU A 250 0.93 -8.46 -6.34
N PRO A 251 0.97 -8.13 -7.65
CA PRO A 251 0.03 -7.20 -8.26
C PRO A 251 -1.41 -7.70 -8.22
N PHE A 252 -1.63 -9.01 -8.25
CA PHE A 252 -2.98 -9.60 -8.31
C PHE A 252 -3.52 -9.99 -6.94
N SER A 253 -2.67 -9.96 -5.92
CA SER A 253 -3.03 -10.30 -4.55
C SER A 253 -3.53 -9.08 -3.75
N LYS A 254 -4.00 -9.36 -2.53
CA LYS A 254 -4.28 -8.33 -1.55
C LYS A 254 -3.06 -7.46 -1.23
N LEU A 255 -1.83 -7.95 -1.43
CA LEU A 255 -0.59 -7.22 -1.10
C LEU A 255 -0.39 -5.97 -1.97
N ALA A 256 -1.04 -5.87 -3.14
CA ALA A 256 -1.05 -4.67 -3.96
C ALA A 256 -1.54 -3.41 -3.20
N HIS A 257 -2.32 -3.58 -2.12
CA HIS A 257 -2.75 -2.47 -1.28
C HIS A 257 -1.56 -1.69 -0.68
N VAL A 258 -0.41 -2.33 -0.45
CA VAL A 258 0.80 -1.68 0.08
C VAL A 258 1.27 -0.58 -0.86
N LEU A 259 1.21 -0.80 -2.17
CA LEU A 259 1.61 0.18 -3.18
C LEU A 259 0.56 1.27 -3.43
N ILE A 260 -0.72 0.97 -3.14
CA ILE A 260 -1.80 1.94 -3.28
C ILE A 260 -1.90 2.85 -2.05
N ARG A 261 -1.48 2.36 -0.89
CA ARG A 261 -1.58 3.05 0.40
C ARG A 261 -1.00 4.48 0.42
N PRO A 262 0.10 4.82 -0.29
CA PRO A 262 0.58 6.20 -0.39
C PRO A 262 -0.49 7.20 -0.87
N LEU A 263 -1.51 6.76 -1.63
CA LEU A 263 -2.62 7.61 -2.04
C LEU A 263 -3.44 8.15 -0.84
N GLN A 264 -3.35 7.50 0.32
CA GLN A 264 -3.92 8.02 1.58
C GLN A 264 -3.27 9.35 1.99
N LEU A 265 -2.00 9.57 1.66
CA LEU A 265 -1.33 10.86 1.87
C LEU A 265 -1.97 11.93 1.00
N GLY A 266 -2.26 11.63 -0.27
CA GLY A 266 -3.02 12.51 -1.16
C GLY A 266 -4.41 12.84 -0.62
N ALA A 267 -5.11 11.87 -0.03
CA ALA A 267 -6.38 12.12 0.65
C ALA A 267 -6.27 13.07 1.85
N ARG A 268 -5.16 13.03 2.59
CA ARG A 268 -4.89 13.99 3.67
C ARG A 268 -4.62 15.39 3.14
N VAL A 269 -3.83 15.50 2.06
CA VAL A 269 -3.59 16.79 1.39
C VAL A 269 -4.92 17.41 0.93
N VAL A 270 -5.79 16.62 0.31
CA VAL A 270 -7.13 17.08 -0.10
C VAL A 270 -7.97 17.53 1.10
N ARG A 271 -7.96 16.78 2.21
CA ARG A 271 -8.70 17.15 3.44
C ARG A 271 -8.12 18.38 4.14
N ALA A 272 -6.84 18.65 3.98
CA ALA A 272 -6.17 19.84 4.51
C ALA A 272 -6.37 21.09 3.62
N SER A 273 -7.11 20.98 2.51
CA SER A 273 -7.44 22.13 1.67
C SER A 273 -8.20 23.21 2.43
N THR A 274 -7.99 24.47 2.04
CA THR A 274 -8.68 25.64 2.58
C THR A 274 -10.06 25.82 1.96
N GLU A 275 -10.25 25.37 0.71
CA GLU A 275 -11.51 25.49 -0.02
C GLU A 275 -12.47 24.33 0.29
N TRP A 276 -13.60 24.68 0.90
CA TRP A 276 -14.65 23.72 1.26
C TRP A 276 -15.97 24.14 0.64
N SER A 277 -16.72 23.16 0.15
CA SER A 277 -18.09 23.40 -0.26
C SER A 277 -19.01 23.52 0.96
N ALA A 278 -20.03 24.37 0.84
CA ALA A 278 -21.08 24.53 1.83
C ALA A 278 -22.38 23.87 1.37
N CYS A 279 -23.23 23.51 2.32
CA CYS A 279 -24.57 23.02 2.05
C CYS A 279 -25.43 24.15 1.47
N GLY A 280 -26.01 23.95 0.29
CA GLY A 280 -26.88 24.92 -0.39
C GLY A 280 -28.20 25.23 0.32
N MET A 281 -28.54 24.51 1.41
CA MET A 281 -29.72 24.83 2.23
C MET A 281 -29.37 25.43 3.60
N CYS A 282 -28.42 24.84 4.34
CA CYS A 282 -28.12 25.26 5.72
C CYS A 282 -26.73 25.89 5.90
N GLY A 283 -25.96 26.09 4.83
CA GLY A 283 -24.60 26.65 4.88
C GLY A 283 -23.54 25.76 5.54
N ALA A 284 -23.91 24.61 6.12
CA ALA A 284 -22.97 23.73 6.82
C ALA A 284 -21.83 23.26 5.91
N ARG A 285 -20.62 23.23 6.46
CA ARG A 285 -19.41 22.74 5.77
C ARG A 285 -19.57 21.26 5.37
N LEU A 286 -19.37 20.95 4.09
CA LEU A 286 -19.55 19.60 3.53
C LEU A 286 -18.22 18.87 3.37
N ALA A 287 -17.57 19.06 2.22
CA ALA A 287 -16.33 18.38 1.83
C ALA A 287 -15.44 19.38 1.08
N PRO A 288 -14.14 19.06 0.90
CA PRO A 288 -13.27 19.83 0.02
C PRO A 288 -13.90 20.06 -1.36
N SER A 289 -13.82 21.29 -1.88
CA SER A 289 -14.39 21.69 -3.17
C SER A 289 -13.96 20.73 -4.30
N VAL A 290 -12.68 20.40 -4.33
CA VAL A 290 -12.06 19.46 -5.27
C VAL A 290 -12.65 18.05 -5.21
N GLN A 291 -13.07 17.59 -4.03
CA GLN A 291 -13.69 16.27 -3.87
C GLN A 291 -15.13 16.28 -4.39
N VAL A 292 -15.89 17.35 -4.14
CA VAL A 292 -17.25 17.49 -4.67
C VAL A 292 -17.23 17.57 -6.19
N ALA A 293 -16.34 18.39 -6.76
CA ALA A 293 -16.16 18.50 -8.21
C ALA A 293 -15.78 17.15 -8.85
N ALA A 294 -14.89 16.38 -8.21
CA ALA A 294 -14.51 15.05 -8.70
C ALA A 294 -15.69 14.07 -8.71
N VAL A 295 -16.52 14.06 -7.65
CA VAL A 295 -17.73 13.21 -7.60
C VAL A 295 -18.76 13.65 -8.63
N GLN A 296 -18.96 14.95 -8.82
CA GLN A 296 -19.85 15.48 -9.86
C GLN A 296 -19.40 15.04 -11.26
N ALA A 297 -18.11 15.18 -11.57
CA ALA A 297 -17.54 14.75 -12.85
C ALA A 297 -17.70 13.22 -13.07
N LEU A 298 -17.53 12.43 -12.01
CA LEU A 298 -17.72 10.97 -12.06
C LEU A 298 -19.15 10.56 -12.38
N LEU A 299 -20.12 11.18 -11.71
CA LEU A 299 -21.52 10.91 -11.96
C LEU A 299 -21.93 11.36 -13.36
N ALA A 300 -21.49 12.55 -13.78
CA ALA A 300 -21.73 13.06 -15.12
C ALA A 300 -21.17 12.11 -16.20
N ALA A 301 -19.95 11.58 -16.01
CA ALA A 301 -19.36 10.60 -16.92
C ALA A 301 -20.14 9.27 -16.99
N ARG A 302 -20.93 8.95 -15.97
CA ARG A 302 -21.83 7.77 -15.92
C ARG A 302 -23.26 8.09 -16.36
N GLY A 303 -23.53 9.31 -16.84
CA GLY A 303 -24.87 9.75 -17.22
C GLY A 303 -25.79 10.08 -16.04
N ALA A 304 -25.28 10.05 -14.81
CA ALA A 304 -26.03 10.39 -13.61
C ALA A 304 -25.87 11.89 -13.30
N ARG A 305 -26.96 12.64 -13.28
CA ARG A 305 -26.99 14.03 -12.80
C ARG A 305 -27.83 14.09 -11.53
N LEU A 306 -27.18 14.12 -10.38
CA LEU A 306 -27.85 14.30 -9.10
C LEU A 306 -28.09 15.80 -8.88
N ALA A 307 -29.23 16.30 -9.34
CA ALA A 307 -29.63 17.72 -9.27
C ALA A 307 -29.57 18.26 -7.82
N GLY A 308 -28.51 18.98 -7.48
CA GLY A 308 -28.32 19.61 -6.16
C GLY A 308 -28.07 18.65 -4.98
N HIS A 309 -28.28 17.34 -5.14
CA HIS A 309 -28.15 16.36 -4.05
C HIS A 309 -26.74 16.32 -3.42
N LEU A 310 -25.70 16.50 -4.25
CA LEU A 310 -24.31 16.57 -3.78
C LEU A 310 -23.99 17.88 -3.05
N GLN A 311 -24.81 18.91 -3.22
CA GLN A 311 -24.67 20.22 -2.59
C GLN A 311 -25.47 20.31 -1.28
N GLN A 312 -26.03 19.20 -0.78
CA GLN A 312 -26.83 19.17 0.44
C GLN A 312 -26.24 18.20 1.47
N CYS A 313 -26.25 18.58 2.76
CA CYS A 313 -25.81 17.71 3.85
C CYS A 313 -26.83 16.57 4.11
N PRO A 314 -26.43 15.44 4.72
CA PRO A 314 -27.35 14.33 4.98
C PRO A 314 -28.65 14.73 5.71
N PRO A 315 -28.63 15.61 6.74
CA PRO A 315 -29.86 16.13 7.34
C PRO A 315 -30.77 16.89 6.35
N CYS A 316 -30.21 17.81 5.57
CA CYS A 316 -30.96 18.60 4.58
C CYS A 316 -31.58 17.71 3.50
N ARG A 317 -30.85 16.67 3.06
CA ARG A 317 -31.39 15.68 2.11
C ARG A 317 -32.56 14.90 2.68
N ARG A 318 -32.48 14.46 3.93
CA ARG A 318 -33.60 13.79 4.61
C ARG A 318 -34.82 14.71 4.69
N ARG A 319 -34.61 16.00 5.01
CA ARG A 319 -35.69 17.00 5.05
C ARG A 319 -36.30 17.22 3.67
N SER A 320 -35.50 17.36 2.61
CA SER A 320 -36.02 17.53 1.25
C SER A 320 -36.81 16.31 0.77
N THR A 321 -36.33 15.10 1.07
CA THR A 321 -37.04 13.86 0.73
C THR A 321 -38.36 13.76 1.50
N ALA A 322 -38.35 14.01 2.82
CA ALA A 322 -39.55 13.99 3.65
C ALA A 322 -40.58 15.03 3.17
N ALA A 323 -40.14 16.26 2.85
CA ALA A 323 -41.01 17.30 2.32
C ALA A 323 -41.62 16.93 0.96
N ALA A 324 -40.84 16.30 0.06
CA ALA A 324 -41.34 15.82 -1.22
C ALA A 324 -42.36 14.67 -1.04
N GLN A 325 -42.09 13.73 -0.14
CA GLN A 325 -43.02 12.64 0.19
C GLN A 325 -44.32 13.15 0.82
N ALA A 326 -44.24 14.10 1.75
CA ALA A 326 -45.41 14.74 2.36
C ALA A 326 -46.28 15.43 1.31
N ARG A 327 -45.68 16.12 0.32
CA ARG A 327 -46.41 16.73 -0.81
C ARG A 327 -47.14 15.69 -1.66
N LEU A 328 -46.48 14.56 -1.97
CA LEU A 328 -47.08 13.48 -2.77
C LEU A 328 -48.21 12.75 -2.03
N LEU A 329 -48.12 12.64 -0.71
CA LEU A 329 -49.12 11.98 0.15
C LEU A 329 -50.24 12.93 0.61
N GLY A 330 -50.34 14.14 0.04
CA GLY A 330 -51.38 15.12 0.40
C GLY A 330 -51.30 15.60 1.84
N ALA A 331 -50.08 15.79 2.37
CA ALA A 331 -49.80 16.31 3.71
C ALA A 331 -50.33 15.49 4.89
N ARG A 332 -50.71 14.22 4.70
CA ARG A 332 -51.16 13.33 5.80
C ARG A 332 -50.04 12.91 6.78
N PHE A 333 -48.79 13.19 6.43
CA PHE A 333 -47.62 12.98 7.29
C PHE A 333 -46.76 14.25 7.25
N HIS A 334 -47.00 15.18 8.15
CA HIS A 334 -46.15 16.36 8.32
C HIS A 334 -45.24 16.12 9.54
N PRO A 335 -43.95 15.76 9.37
CA PRO A 335 -43.01 15.95 10.45
C PRO A 335 -42.83 17.46 10.60
N ASP A 336 -43.12 18.00 11.80
CA ASP A 336 -43.03 19.43 12.07
C ASP A 336 -41.68 19.99 11.59
N LEU A 337 -41.76 20.87 10.59
CA LEU A 337 -40.62 21.62 10.10
C LEU A 337 -40.30 22.66 11.17
N VAL A 338 -39.34 22.32 12.05
CA VAL A 338 -38.73 23.30 12.95
C VAL A 338 -38.29 24.51 12.12
N ASP A 339 -38.79 25.67 12.53
CA ASP A 339 -38.64 26.98 11.95
C ASP A 339 -37.23 27.25 11.40
N THR A 340 -37.17 27.75 10.16
CA THR A 340 -35.94 28.10 9.43
C THR A 340 -35.64 29.60 9.50
N SER A 341 -35.95 30.23 10.64
CA SER A 341 -35.40 31.53 11.02
C SER A 341 -33.85 31.48 11.06
N PRO A 342 -33.13 32.50 10.58
CA PRO A 342 -31.65 32.56 10.61
C PRO A 342 -31.03 32.58 12.01
N GLN A 343 -31.83 32.56 13.09
CA GLN A 343 -31.38 32.75 14.47
C GLN A 343 -31.33 31.49 15.33
N ALA A 344 -31.68 30.32 14.81
CA ALA A 344 -31.47 29.07 15.54
C ALA A 344 -29.97 28.71 15.53
N ARG A 345 -29.23 29.22 16.53
CA ARG A 345 -27.85 28.82 16.82
C ARG A 345 -27.73 27.30 16.75
N VAL A 346 -27.00 26.82 15.75
CA VAL A 346 -26.50 25.44 15.72
C VAL A 346 -25.64 25.30 16.98
N PRO A 347 -26.01 24.45 17.96
CA PRO A 347 -25.11 24.17 19.06
C PRO A 347 -23.84 23.56 18.45
N ASP A 348 -22.68 24.08 18.87
CA ASP A 348 -21.35 23.75 18.36
C ASP A 348 -21.29 22.33 17.82
N ALA A 349 -21.12 22.22 16.50
CA ALA A 349 -20.91 20.96 15.83
C ALA A 349 -19.58 20.38 16.32
N ARG A 350 -19.63 19.62 17.42
CA ARG A 350 -18.54 18.72 17.77
C ARG A 350 -18.23 17.89 16.52
N PRO A 351 -16.95 17.74 16.14
CA PRO A 351 -16.58 17.01 14.96
C PRO A 351 -17.22 15.62 15.01
N TYR A 352 -17.91 15.25 13.93
CA TYR A 352 -18.48 13.92 13.72
C TYR A 352 -17.41 12.86 13.97
N THR A 353 -17.38 12.30 15.17
CA THR A 353 -16.60 11.12 15.49
C THR A 353 -17.36 9.94 14.89
N PHE A 354 -16.74 9.29 13.89
CA PHE A 354 -17.24 8.02 13.37
C PHE A 354 -17.41 7.05 14.55
N GLY A 355 -18.65 6.65 14.80
CA GLY A 355 -18.98 5.61 15.77
C GLY A 355 -18.14 4.37 15.49
N LYS A 356 -17.41 3.93 16.50
CA LYS A 356 -16.85 2.59 16.58
C LYS A 356 -18.03 1.62 16.54
N VAL A 357 -18.25 0.98 15.40
CA VAL A 357 -19.04 -0.25 15.34
C VAL A 357 -18.18 -1.35 15.98
N ALA A 358 -18.77 -2.04 16.97
CA ALA A 358 -18.16 -3.04 17.84
C ALA A 358 -17.36 -4.13 17.08
#